data_AF-A0A535BPD8-F1
#
_entry.id   AF-A0A535BPD8-F1
#
_cell.length_a   1.000
_cell.length_b   1.000
_cell.length_c   1.000
_cell.angle_alpha   90.00
_cell.angle_beta   90.00
_cell.angle_gamma   90.00
#
_symmetry.space_group_name_H-M   'P 1'
#
loop_
_entity.id
_entity.type
_entity.pdbx_description
1 polymer ?
#
loop_
_entity_poly.entity_id
_entity_poly.type
_entity_poly.pdbx_seq_one_letter_code
_entity_poly.pdbx_strand_id
1 'polypeptide(L)'
;MFATLRPVLNRWYGRNIRGIKRANGVYHLSYHSRYFVDFFERLGVRPVGAEAKEVPGAIFSAPREAVIGFLQALFTADGTVRRHPDPSGVWVALTSKSERLLQGVQLLLLNLGIRSRILNRSRKPRTLGFTYTTKSGVRREYGSDGILFELAIYGEGRSRFQDRVGFLDEKQARLSKLPASRHRPSEFSDPLVSREYVGERDVYDFTESQSHSATGNGIVIRNCGEQPLLPYESCNLGSIDLARHMKRNATGSWDVDWKKLEGTIRSTVRMLDDVIDMNAYPVKQI
;
A
#
# COMPACT_ATOMS: atom_id res chain seq x y z
N MET A 1 14.76 5.31 23.72
CA MET A 1 13.50 5.95 23.25
C MET A 1 13.00 7.09 24.14
N PHE A 2 12.57 6.86 25.41
CA PHE A 2 12.01 7.93 26.26
C PHE A 2 12.94 9.14 26.43
N ALA A 3 14.22 8.90 26.73
CA ALA A 3 15.23 9.95 26.87
C ALA A 3 15.48 10.75 25.59
N THR A 4 15.21 10.15 24.42
CA THR A 4 15.40 10.75 23.10
C THR A 4 14.19 11.57 22.66
N LEU A 5 12.97 11.06 22.85
CA LEU A 5 11.74 11.70 22.39
C LEU A 5 11.28 12.83 23.30
N ARG A 6 11.45 12.69 24.63
CA ARG A 6 10.97 13.70 25.59
C ARG A 6 11.55 15.10 25.33
N PRO A 7 12.86 15.29 25.12
CA PRO A 7 13.42 16.62 24.85
C PRO A 7 12.84 17.25 23.57
N VAL A 8 12.63 16.46 22.52
CA VAL A 8 12.06 16.94 21.24
C VAL A 8 10.61 17.38 21.43
N LEU A 9 9.79 16.53 22.04
CA LEU A 9 8.39 16.84 22.30
C LEU A 9 8.23 18.03 23.25
N ASN A 10 9.06 18.12 24.30
CA ASN A 10 9.06 19.26 25.21
C ASN A 10 9.43 20.58 24.52
N ARG A 11 10.35 20.53 23.54
CA ARG A 11 10.72 21.70 22.74
C ARG A 11 9.53 22.18 21.90
N TRP A 12 8.85 21.27 21.21
CA TRP A 12 7.68 21.61 20.40
C TRP A 12 6.49 22.04 21.25
N TYR A 13 6.34 21.43 22.43
CA TYR A 13 5.29 21.77 23.38
C TYR A 13 5.55 23.10 24.13
N GLY A 14 6.80 23.58 24.13
CA GLY A 14 7.21 24.80 24.83
C GLY A 14 7.23 24.67 26.37
N ARG A 15 7.09 23.46 26.93
CA ARG A 15 7.19 23.20 28.37
C ARG A 15 7.88 21.87 28.66
N ASN A 16 8.57 21.81 29.79
CA ASN A 16 9.22 20.58 30.25
C ASN A 16 8.20 19.67 30.95
N ILE A 17 7.65 18.70 30.21
CA ILE A 17 6.74 17.70 30.76
C ILE A 17 7.54 16.58 31.43
N ARG A 18 7.21 16.32 32.70
CA ARG A 18 7.79 15.22 33.48
C ARG A 18 7.13 13.91 33.06
N GLY A 19 7.94 12.88 32.85
CA GLY A 19 7.41 11.54 32.63
C GLY A 19 7.00 10.89 33.94
N ILE A 20 5.86 10.23 33.93
CA ILE A 20 5.32 9.50 35.08
C ILE A 20 5.75 8.04 34.95
N LYS A 21 6.60 7.55 35.86
CA LYS A 21 6.93 6.13 35.95
C LYS A 21 5.79 5.40 36.67
N ARG A 22 5.16 4.46 35.99
CA ARG A 22 4.11 3.59 36.55
C ARG A 22 4.76 2.46 37.36
N ALA A 23 3.96 1.82 38.21
CA ALA A 23 4.42 0.70 39.05
C ALA A 23 5.03 -0.47 38.24
N ASN A 24 4.54 -0.69 37.02
CA ASN A 24 5.06 -1.69 36.08
C ASN A 24 6.34 -1.25 35.34
N GLY A 25 6.98 -0.16 35.75
CA GLY A 25 8.22 0.34 35.15
C GLY A 25 8.06 1.14 33.85
N VAL A 26 6.84 1.23 33.31
CA VAL A 26 6.53 1.99 32.09
C VAL A 26 6.54 3.48 32.38
N TYR A 27 7.19 4.26 31.51
CA TYR A 27 7.13 5.71 31.53
C TYR A 27 6.01 6.23 30.64
N HIS A 28 5.20 7.14 31.18
CA HIS A 28 4.13 7.80 30.45
C HIS A 28 4.45 9.30 30.30
N LEU A 29 4.28 9.82 29.08
CA LEU A 29 4.31 11.25 28.78
C LEU A 29 2.90 11.67 28.37
N SER A 30 2.40 12.76 28.94
CA SER A 30 1.07 13.27 28.65
C SER A 30 1.13 14.75 28.32
N TYR A 31 0.68 15.10 27.12
CA TYR A 31 0.63 16.45 26.60
C TYR A 31 -0.84 16.81 26.38
N HIS A 32 -1.31 17.91 26.97
CA HIS A 32 -2.74 18.26 27.03
C HIS A 32 -3.07 19.57 26.33
N SER A 33 -2.07 20.31 25.84
CA SER A 33 -2.30 21.56 25.10
C SER A 33 -3.13 21.28 23.85
N ARG A 34 -4.24 22.02 23.72
CA ARG A 34 -5.10 21.97 22.54
C ARG A 34 -4.31 22.23 21.26
N TYR A 35 -3.43 23.24 21.26
CA TYR A 35 -2.56 23.53 20.11
C TYR A 35 -1.72 22.33 19.67
N PHE A 36 -1.19 21.58 20.64
CA PHE A 36 -0.34 20.43 20.34
C PHE A 36 -1.15 19.24 19.80
N VAL A 37 -2.36 19.05 20.31
CA VAL A 37 -3.30 18.05 19.78
C VAL A 37 -3.74 18.43 18.36
N ASP A 38 -4.19 19.67 18.16
CA ASP A 38 -4.63 20.21 16.86
C ASP A 38 -3.52 20.08 15.80
N PHE A 39 -2.25 20.24 16.18
CA PHE A 39 -1.11 20.03 15.29
C PHE A 39 -1.07 18.60 14.74
N PHE A 40 -1.16 17.58 15.60
CA PHE A 40 -1.14 16.18 15.15
C PHE A 40 -2.42 15.80 14.39
N GLU A 41 -3.57 16.35 14.76
CA GLU A 41 -4.81 16.16 14.02
C GLU A 41 -4.71 16.71 12.59
N ARG A 42 -4.12 17.89 12.41
CA ARG A 42 -3.85 18.48 11.08
C ARG A 42 -2.87 17.67 10.25
N LEU A 43 -1.94 16.96 10.89
CA LEU A 43 -1.07 15.99 10.22
C LEU A 43 -1.81 14.71 9.81
N GLY A 44 -3.06 14.52 10.25
CA GLY A 44 -3.89 13.36 9.95
C GLY A 44 -3.88 12.27 11.02
N VAL A 45 -3.35 12.53 12.21
CA VAL A 45 -3.45 11.60 13.34
C VAL A 45 -4.84 11.69 13.95
N ARG A 46 -5.59 10.58 13.92
CA ARG A 46 -6.99 10.54 14.41
C ARG A 46 -7.12 9.83 15.76
N PRO A 47 -8.04 10.28 16.65
CA PRO A 47 -8.29 9.64 17.94
C PRO A 47 -9.17 8.39 17.80
N VAL A 48 -8.67 7.38 17.08
CA VAL A 48 -9.41 6.15 16.75
C VAL A 48 -8.85 4.93 17.46
N GLY A 49 -9.67 3.86 17.52
CA GLY A 49 -9.26 2.55 18.00
C GLY A 49 -8.13 1.93 17.18
N ALA A 50 -7.46 0.91 17.73
CA ALA A 50 -6.28 0.30 17.12
C ALA A 50 -6.57 -0.31 15.73
N GLU A 51 -7.76 -0.86 15.53
CA GLU A 51 -8.25 -1.41 14.26
C GLU A 51 -8.46 -0.36 13.16
N ALA A 52 -8.69 0.91 13.52
CA ALA A 52 -9.03 1.98 12.58
C ALA A 52 -7.85 2.94 12.32
N LYS A 53 -6.68 2.70 12.93
CA LYS A 53 -5.46 3.47 12.66
C LYS A 53 -5.05 3.33 11.20
N GLU A 54 -4.48 4.36 10.62
CA GLU A 54 -3.89 4.32 9.28
C GLU A 54 -2.68 5.25 9.21
N VAL A 55 -1.89 5.13 8.14
CA VAL A 55 -0.82 6.09 7.87
C VAL A 55 -1.47 7.45 7.57
N PRO A 56 -1.09 8.53 8.27
CA PRO A 56 -1.65 9.85 7.99
C PRO A 56 -1.38 10.29 6.56
N GLY A 57 -2.39 10.85 5.88
CA GLY A 57 -2.31 11.26 4.47
C GLY A 57 -1.09 12.15 4.17
N ALA A 58 -0.76 13.05 5.09
CA ALA A 58 0.38 13.96 4.97
C ALA A 58 1.74 13.25 4.86
N ILE A 59 1.87 12.00 5.31
CA ILE A 59 3.12 11.23 5.20
C ILE A 59 3.38 10.78 3.76
N PHE A 60 2.34 10.53 2.96
CA PHE A 60 2.52 10.08 1.57
C PHE A 60 3.12 11.15 0.66
N SER A 61 2.92 12.43 0.99
CA SER A 61 3.49 13.59 0.29
C SER A 61 4.61 14.28 1.07
N ALA A 62 5.05 13.71 2.19
CA ALA A 62 6.10 14.29 3.01
C ALA A 62 7.49 14.12 2.36
N PRO A 63 8.47 14.98 2.72
CA PRO A 63 9.87 14.76 2.35
C PRO A 63 10.37 13.38 2.79
N ARG A 64 11.32 12.83 2.03
CA ARG A 64 11.85 11.47 2.21
C ARG A 64 12.31 11.20 3.64
N GLU A 65 12.95 12.19 4.27
CA GLU A 65 13.48 12.13 5.63
C GLU A 65 12.37 12.00 6.66
N ALA A 66 11.23 12.69 6.44
CA ALA A 66 10.06 12.60 7.31
C ALA A 66 9.38 11.23 7.18
N VAL A 67 9.31 10.67 5.97
CA VAL A 67 8.82 9.29 5.75
C VAL A 67 9.70 8.27 6.47
N ILE A 68 11.03 8.39 6.33
CA ILE A 68 11.99 7.52 7.03
C ILE A 68 11.83 7.66 8.54
N GLY A 69 11.73 8.89 9.06
CA GLY A 69 11.54 9.15 10.48
C GLY A 69 10.22 8.56 11.02
N PHE A 70 9.13 8.66 10.26
CA PHE A 70 7.85 8.04 10.59
C PHE A 70 7.96 6.52 10.68
N LEU A 71 8.53 5.88 9.65
CA LEU A 71 8.74 4.43 9.61
C LEU A 71 9.65 3.99 10.76
N GLN A 72 10.78 4.66 10.95
CA GLN A 72 11.75 4.34 11.99
C GLN A 72 11.11 4.44 13.38
N ALA A 73 10.35 5.50 13.66
CA ALA A 73 9.65 5.64 14.93
C ALA A 73 8.58 4.56 15.13
N LEU A 74 7.79 4.24 14.09
CA LEU A 74 6.75 3.22 14.15
C LEU A 74 7.32 1.81 14.39
N PHE A 75 8.37 1.43 13.67
CA PHE A 75 9.07 0.15 13.89
C PHE A 75 9.82 0.13 15.22
N THR A 76 10.35 1.26 15.69
CA THR A 76 10.95 1.33 17.04
C THR A 76 9.86 1.17 18.12
N ALA A 77 8.64 1.68 17.92
CA ALA A 77 7.55 1.50 18.87
C ALA A 77 7.01 0.06 18.89
N ASP A 78 6.56 -0.43 17.73
CA ASP A 78 5.75 -1.66 17.63
C ASP A 78 6.39 -2.76 16.77
N GLY A 79 7.55 -2.47 16.18
CA GLY A 79 8.31 -3.43 15.39
C GLY A 79 9.26 -4.30 16.21
N THR A 80 9.67 -5.42 15.64
CA THR A 80 10.62 -6.35 16.24
C THR A 80 11.42 -7.11 15.17
N VAL A 81 12.46 -7.82 15.60
CA VAL A 81 13.20 -8.77 14.77
C VAL A 81 12.81 -10.17 15.20
N ARG A 82 12.12 -10.91 14.32
CA ARG A 82 11.72 -12.30 14.57
C ARG A 82 12.71 -13.27 13.97
N ARG A 83 12.84 -14.44 14.60
CA ARG A 83 13.67 -15.54 14.15
C ARG A 83 12.85 -16.82 14.12
N HIS A 84 12.95 -17.54 13.01
CA HIS A 84 12.59 -18.95 12.92
C HIS A 84 13.79 -19.80 13.38
N PRO A 85 13.58 -21.04 13.84
CA PRO A 85 14.68 -21.98 14.10
C PRO A 85 15.59 -22.22 12.88
N ASP A 86 15.05 -22.06 11.67
CA ASP A 86 15.84 -22.05 10.43
C ASP A 86 16.62 -20.72 10.31
N PRO A 87 17.96 -20.74 10.11
CA PRO A 87 18.79 -19.55 9.93
C PRO A 87 18.34 -18.59 8.82
N SER A 88 17.64 -19.11 7.80
CA SER A 88 17.06 -18.30 6.71
C SER A 88 15.77 -17.57 7.10
N GLY A 89 15.12 -17.98 8.18
CA GLY A 89 13.83 -17.45 8.63
C GLY A 89 13.95 -16.29 9.61
N VAL A 90 14.80 -15.29 9.34
CA VAL A 90 14.88 -14.07 10.15
C VAL A 90 14.26 -12.89 9.41
N TRP A 91 13.34 -12.17 10.06
CA TRP A 91 12.63 -11.05 9.43
C TRP A 91 12.40 -9.90 10.40
N VAL A 92 12.26 -8.70 9.85
CA VAL A 92 11.74 -7.55 10.60
C VAL A 92 10.22 -7.61 10.52
N ALA A 93 9.56 -7.47 11.67
CA ALA A 93 8.11 -7.57 11.80
C ALA A 93 7.54 -6.29 12.38
N LEU A 94 6.36 -5.88 11.92
CA LEU A 94 5.51 -4.86 12.53
C LEU A 94 4.10 -5.43 12.68
N THR A 95 3.59 -5.47 13.91
CA THR A 95 2.24 -6.00 14.18
C THR A 95 1.24 -4.89 14.42
N SER A 96 0.03 -5.05 13.90
CA SER A 96 -1.06 -4.08 14.08
C SER A 96 -2.40 -4.79 14.03
N LYS A 97 -3.39 -4.24 14.73
CA LYS A 97 -4.80 -4.65 14.56
C LYS A 97 -5.42 -4.04 13.30
N SER A 98 -4.89 -2.90 12.85
CA SER A 98 -5.29 -2.28 11.58
C SER A 98 -4.45 -2.82 10.43
N GLU A 99 -5.11 -3.55 9.52
CA GLU A 99 -4.53 -3.94 8.24
C GLU A 99 -4.28 -2.72 7.34
N ARG A 100 -5.17 -1.71 7.36
CA ARG A 100 -5.02 -0.46 6.61
C ARG A 100 -3.73 0.28 6.95
N LEU A 101 -3.35 0.31 8.23
CA LEU A 101 -2.08 0.89 8.67
C LEU A 101 -0.90 0.13 8.04
N LEU A 102 -0.94 -1.20 8.05
CA LEU A 102 0.14 -2.01 7.49
C LEU A 102 0.23 -1.88 5.96
N GLN A 103 -0.90 -1.77 5.27
CA GLN A 103 -0.95 -1.50 3.82
C GLN A 103 -0.32 -0.14 3.49
N GLY A 104 -0.66 0.91 4.25
CA GLY A 104 -0.01 2.22 4.10
C GLY A 104 1.49 2.16 4.36
N VAL A 105 1.92 1.45 5.41
CA VAL A 105 3.35 1.24 5.70
C VAL A 105 4.05 0.48 4.57
N GLN A 106 3.40 -0.54 3.99
CA GLN A 106 3.93 -1.30 2.86
C GLN A 106 4.16 -0.39 1.64
N LEU A 107 3.25 0.52 1.33
CA LEU A 107 3.44 1.50 0.24
C LEU A 107 4.65 2.41 0.50
N LEU A 108 4.80 2.93 1.73
CA LEU A 108 5.97 3.76 2.09
C LEU A 108 7.28 2.97 1.99
N LEU A 109 7.28 1.69 2.38
CA LEU A 109 8.44 0.80 2.26
C LEU A 109 8.78 0.51 0.79
N LEU A 110 7.79 0.33 -0.07
CA LEU A 110 8.00 0.13 -1.52
C LEU A 110 8.72 1.33 -2.16
N ASN A 111 8.37 2.57 -1.77
CA ASN A 111 9.10 3.78 -2.21
C ASN A 111 10.59 3.79 -1.78
N LEU A 112 10.94 3.02 -0.75
CA LEU A 112 12.32 2.81 -0.29
C LEU A 112 12.95 1.54 -0.88
N GLY A 113 12.29 0.88 -1.83
CA GLY A 113 12.72 -0.38 -2.43
C GLY A 113 12.74 -1.54 -1.43
N ILE A 114 11.90 -1.49 -0.40
CA ILE A 114 11.78 -2.52 0.64
C ILE A 114 10.47 -3.26 0.41
N ARG A 115 10.56 -4.49 -0.14
CA ARG A 115 9.39 -5.36 -0.29
C ARG A 115 9.03 -6.00 1.04
N SER A 116 7.74 -6.04 1.36
CA SER A 116 7.19 -6.69 2.55
C SER A 116 5.96 -7.53 2.23
N ARG A 117 5.60 -8.45 3.12
CA ARG A 117 4.36 -9.24 3.04
C ARG A 117 3.51 -8.99 4.29
N ILE A 118 2.20 -8.80 4.12
CA ILE A 118 1.24 -8.76 5.23
C ILE A 118 0.71 -10.17 5.46
N LEU A 119 0.74 -10.62 6.71
CA LEU A 119 0.32 -11.93 7.16
C LEU A 119 -0.85 -11.77 8.12
N ASN A 120 -1.93 -12.51 7.90
CA ASN A 120 -2.98 -12.64 8.89
C ASN A 120 -2.49 -13.53 10.04
N ARG A 121 -2.34 -12.96 11.23
CA ARG A 121 -1.91 -13.64 12.46
C ARG A 121 -3.06 -13.78 13.46
N SER A 122 -4.30 -13.60 12.99
CA SER A 122 -5.48 -13.63 13.84
C SER A 122 -5.67 -15.01 14.46
N ARG A 123 -6.22 -15.03 15.67
CA ARG A 123 -6.49 -16.24 16.47
C ARG A 123 -7.88 -16.14 17.06
N LYS A 124 -8.37 -17.23 17.64
CA LYS A 124 -9.63 -17.22 18.39
C LYS A 124 -9.57 -16.18 19.53
N PRO A 125 -10.68 -15.47 19.82
CA PRO A 125 -10.79 -14.58 20.96
C PRO A 125 -10.43 -15.29 22.27
N ARG A 126 -9.81 -14.57 23.19
CA ARG A 126 -9.47 -15.10 24.52
C ARG A 126 -9.60 -14.04 25.60
N THR A 127 -10.05 -14.44 26.78
CA THR A 127 -10.04 -13.59 27.97
C THR A 127 -8.61 -13.49 28.49
N LEU A 128 -8.10 -12.28 28.71
CA LEU A 128 -6.70 -12.08 29.13
C LEU A 128 -6.55 -11.99 30.67
N GLY A 129 -7.64 -12.19 31.42
CA GLY A 129 -7.66 -12.15 32.88
C GLY A 129 -7.35 -10.78 33.49
N PHE A 130 -7.13 -9.75 32.66
CA PHE A 130 -6.95 -8.39 33.15
C PHE A 130 -8.32 -7.81 33.51
N THR A 131 -8.54 -7.66 34.81
CA THR A 131 -9.74 -7.02 35.35
C THR A 131 -9.35 -5.82 36.19
N TYR A 132 -10.11 -4.73 36.08
CA TYR A 132 -9.97 -3.60 37.01
C TYR A 132 -11.32 -3.01 37.34
N THR A 133 -11.43 -2.41 38.52
CA THR A 133 -12.63 -1.71 38.97
C THR A 133 -12.45 -0.22 38.74
N THR A 134 -13.37 0.38 37.98
CA THR A 134 -13.41 1.83 37.76
C THR A 134 -13.64 2.59 39.06
N LYS A 135 -13.39 3.90 39.09
CA LYS A 135 -13.68 4.75 40.28
C LYS A 135 -15.15 4.71 40.70
N SER A 136 -16.06 4.38 39.79
CA SER A 136 -17.50 4.21 40.06
C SER A 136 -17.90 2.79 40.48
N GLY A 137 -16.94 1.89 40.76
CA GLY A 137 -17.21 0.53 41.22
C GLY A 137 -17.49 -0.50 40.12
N VAL A 138 -17.51 -0.11 38.84
CA VAL A 138 -17.78 -1.03 37.73
C VAL A 138 -16.54 -1.87 37.44
N ARG A 139 -16.65 -3.21 37.56
CA ARG A 139 -15.62 -4.15 37.13
C ARG A 139 -15.58 -4.23 35.61
N ARG A 140 -14.41 -4.00 35.02
CA ARG A 140 -14.15 -4.19 33.59
C ARG A 140 -13.19 -5.35 33.41
N GLU A 141 -13.51 -6.21 32.46
CA GLU A 141 -12.66 -7.33 32.04
C GLU A 141 -12.23 -7.12 30.59
N TYR A 142 -10.95 -7.32 30.33
CA TYR A 142 -10.37 -7.13 29.01
C TYR A 142 -10.03 -8.49 28.39
N GLY A 143 -10.67 -8.75 27.25
CA GLY A 143 -10.31 -9.85 26.34
C GLY A 143 -9.51 -9.34 25.15
N SER A 144 -8.91 -10.27 24.43
CA SER A 144 -8.43 -10.06 23.06
C SER A 144 -9.44 -10.69 22.12
N ASP A 145 -9.92 -9.92 21.14
CA ASP A 145 -10.71 -10.42 20.00
C ASP A 145 -9.88 -11.31 19.06
N GLY A 146 -8.57 -11.36 19.28
CA GLY A 146 -7.64 -12.21 18.55
C GLY A 146 -7.27 -11.68 17.16
N ILE A 147 -7.79 -10.52 16.73
CA ILE A 147 -7.47 -9.93 15.43
C ILE A 147 -6.05 -9.36 15.47
N LEU A 148 -5.19 -9.83 14.56
CA LEU A 148 -3.81 -9.37 14.47
C LEU A 148 -3.26 -9.59 13.06
N PHE A 149 -2.62 -8.56 12.52
CA PHE A 149 -1.88 -8.62 11.27
C PHE A 149 -0.40 -8.36 11.54
N GLU A 150 0.46 -8.90 10.67
CA GLU A 150 1.90 -8.73 10.74
C GLU A 150 2.46 -8.38 9.36
N LEU A 151 3.11 -7.22 9.25
CA LEU A 151 3.95 -6.90 8.11
C LEU A 151 5.33 -7.49 8.35
N ALA A 152 5.83 -8.26 7.39
CA ALA A 152 7.10 -8.97 7.48
C ALA A 152 8.04 -8.58 6.33
N ILE A 153 9.29 -8.26 6.68
CA ILE A 153 10.36 -7.85 5.77
C ILE A 153 11.47 -8.90 5.82
N TYR A 154 11.66 -9.60 4.71
CA TYR A 154 12.59 -10.73 4.58
C TYR A 154 13.82 -10.37 3.72
N GLY A 155 14.81 -11.27 3.73
CA GLY A 155 15.88 -11.30 2.73
C GLY A 155 16.60 -9.95 2.55
N GLU A 156 16.76 -9.53 1.30
CA GLU A 156 17.39 -8.24 0.94
C GLU A 156 16.62 -7.03 1.51
N GLY A 157 15.29 -7.09 1.59
CA GLY A 157 14.47 -6.04 2.19
C GLY A 157 14.87 -5.75 3.63
N ARG A 158 15.32 -6.76 4.39
CA ARG A 158 15.85 -6.59 5.75
C ARG A 158 17.13 -5.76 5.77
N SER A 159 18.07 -6.04 4.85
CA SER A 159 19.30 -5.25 4.72
C SER A 159 18.97 -3.80 4.36
N ARG A 160 18.11 -3.60 3.36
CA ARG A 160 17.64 -2.24 2.98
C ARG A 160 16.94 -1.53 4.14
N PHE A 161 16.13 -2.24 4.93
CA PHE A 161 15.51 -1.69 6.13
C PHE A 161 16.57 -1.27 7.14
N GLN A 162 17.57 -2.11 7.43
CA GLN A 162 18.65 -1.80 8.36
C GLN A 162 19.38 -0.50 7.97
N ASP A 163 19.67 -0.34 6.68
CA ASP A 163 20.49 0.76 6.17
C ASP A 163 19.69 2.06 5.97
N ARG A 164 18.43 1.96 5.55
CA ARG A 164 17.60 3.12 5.19
C ARG A 164 16.66 3.60 6.29
N VAL A 165 16.23 2.71 7.20
CA VAL A 165 15.21 2.99 8.22
C VAL A 165 15.74 2.67 9.61
N GLY A 166 16.04 1.40 9.90
CA GLY A 166 16.57 0.94 11.17
C GLY A 166 15.63 1.14 12.37
N PHE A 167 16.20 0.98 13.57
CA PHE A 167 15.57 1.23 14.86
C PHE A 167 16.36 2.27 15.66
N LEU A 168 15.70 2.95 16.59
CA LEU A 168 16.30 3.93 17.51
C LEU A 168 16.71 3.34 18.87
N ASP A 169 16.65 2.02 19.02
CA ASP A 169 16.88 1.32 20.28
C ASP A 169 17.73 0.06 20.11
N GLU A 170 17.80 -0.79 21.14
CA GLU A 170 18.63 -1.98 21.14
C GLU A 170 18.27 -2.99 20.03
N LYS A 171 17.08 -2.87 19.42
CA LYS A 171 16.71 -3.70 18.26
C LYS A 171 17.62 -3.45 17.07
N GLN A 172 18.18 -2.24 16.91
CA GLN A 172 19.15 -1.95 15.86
C GLN A 172 20.40 -2.82 16.03
N ALA A 173 20.95 -2.89 17.25
CA ALA A 173 22.10 -3.73 17.52
C ALA A 173 21.81 -5.22 17.30
N ARG A 174 20.58 -5.68 17.60
CA ARG A 174 20.15 -7.06 17.31
C ARG A 174 20.05 -7.32 15.81
N LEU A 175 19.58 -6.35 15.04
CA LEU A 175 19.47 -6.40 13.58
C LEU A 175 20.88 -6.44 12.94
N SER A 176 21.80 -5.56 13.36
CA SER A 176 23.17 -5.48 12.85
C SER A 176 24.01 -6.73 13.11
N LYS A 177 23.70 -7.50 14.16
CA LYS A 177 24.37 -8.78 14.47
C LYS A 177 23.94 -9.93 13.56
N LEU A 178 22.91 -9.74 12.74
CA LEU A 178 22.46 -10.76 11.81
C LEU A 178 23.41 -10.84 10.63
N PRO A 179 23.69 -12.05 10.12
CA PRO A 179 24.51 -12.19 8.93
C PRO A 179 23.88 -11.40 7.76
N ALA A 180 24.74 -10.82 6.93
CA ALA A 180 24.33 -10.22 5.68
C ALA A 180 23.51 -11.24 4.89
N SER A 181 22.35 -10.80 4.42
CA SER A 181 21.45 -11.64 3.65
C SER A 181 22.15 -12.15 2.38
N ARG A 182 22.41 -13.46 2.28
CA ARG A 182 22.84 -14.11 1.02
C ARG A 182 21.68 -14.33 0.04
N HIS A 183 20.53 -13.68 0.28
CA HIS A 183 19.32 -13.93 -0.49
C HIS A 183 19.43 -13.29 -1.88
N ARG A 184 18.76 -13.91 -2.85
CA ARG A 184 18.60 -13.34 -4.19
C ARG A 184 17.96 -11.94 -4.09
N PRO A 185 18.26 -11.05 -5.06
CA PRO A 185 17.58 -9.78 -5.18
C PRO A 185 16.06 -9.97 -5.11
N SER A 186 15.39 -9.03 -4.47
CA SER A 186 13.94 -9.04 -4.41
C SER A 186 13.40 -8.84 -5.83
N GLU A 187 12.73 -9.85 -6.38
CA GLU A 187 11.89 -9.63 -7.55
C GLU A 187 10.75 -8.71 -7.13
N PHE A 188 10.32 -7.80 -7.99
CA PHE A 188 9.17 -6.90 -7.78
C PHE A 188 8.02 -7.31 -8.70
N SER A 189 7.80 -8.62 -8.80
CA SER A 189 6.69 -9.24 -9.50
C SER A 189 5.81 -10.02 -8.51
N ASP A 190 4.51 -10.06 -8.78
CA ASP A 190 3.54 -10.86 -8.06
C ASP A 190 2.67 -11.62 -9.06
N PRO A 191 2.37 -12.92 -8.82
CA PRO A 191 1.45 -13.66 -9.68
C PRO A 191 0.03 -13.14 -9.51
N LEU A 192 -0.74 -13.11 -10.61
CA LEU A 192 -2.17 -12.86 -10.55
C LEU A 192 -2.86 -14.05 -9.86
N VAL A 193 -3.53 -13.80 -8.74
CA VAL A 193 -4.23 -14.84 -7.97
C VAL A 193 -5.68 -15.00 -8.45
N SER A 194 -6.38 -13.90 -8.68
CA SER A 194 -7.78 -13.90 -9.11
C SER A 194 -8.12 -12.63 -9.88
N ARG A 195 -9.22 -12.69 -10.63
CA ARG A 195 -9.83 -11.57 -11.33
C ARG A 195 -11.34 -11.66 -11.13
N GLU A 196 -11.95 -10.55 -10.72
CA GLU A 196 -13.38 -10.43 -10.47
C GLU A 196 -13.95 -9.23 -11.25
N TYR A 197 -15.17 -9.37 -11.77
CA TYR A 197 -15.87 -8.26 -12.40
C TYR A 197 -16.64 -7.45 -11.35
N VAL A 198 -16.36 -6.15 -11.24
CA VAL A 198 -16.89 -5.27 -10.17
C VAL A 198 -18.01 -4.33 -10.64
N GLY A 199 -18.56 -4.59 -11.83
CA GLY A 199 -19.54 -3.73 -12.49
C GLY A 199 -18.92 -2.58 -13.27
N GLU A 200 -19.78 -1.78 -13.89
CA GLU A 200 -19.40 -0.56 -14.59
C GLU A 200 -19.14 0.57 -13.58
N ARG A 201 -18.01 1.27 -13.76
CA ARG A 201 -17.55 2.34 -12.89
C ARG A 201 -16.86 3.41 -13.72
N ASP A 202 -16.94 4.66 -13.27
CA ASP A 202 -16.08 5.71 -13.78
C ASP A 202 -14.62 5.35 -13.46
N VAL A 203 -13.78 5.40 -14.48
CA VAL A 203 -12.34 5.16 -14.39
C VAL A 203 -11.59 6.39 -14.88
N TYR A 204 -10.38 6.55 -14.37
CA TYR A 204 -9.53 7.71 -14.66
C TYR A 204 -8.21 7.21 -15.22
N ASP A 205 -7.69 7.93 -16.20
CA ASP A 205 -6.35 7.72 -16.75
C ASP A 205 -5.65 9.06 -16.92
N PHE A 206 -4.32 9.02 -17.07
CA PHE A 206 -3.51 10.19 -17.38
C PHE A 206 -2.31 9.78 -18.23
N THR A 207 -1.79 10.75 -18.98
CA THR A 207 -0.59 10.53 -19.80
C THR A 207 0.67 10.92 -19.03
N GLU A 208 1.49 9.95 -18.68
CA GLU A 208 2.88 10.19 -18.27
C GLU A 208 3.80 10.09 -19.50
N SER A 209 4.49 11.17 -19.84
CA SER A 209 5.19 11.32 -21.13
C SER A 209 6.56 10.66 -21.21
N GLN A 210 7.23 10.38 -20.08
CA GLN A 210 8.62 9.93 -20.09
C GLN A 210 8.76 8.41 -20.05
N SER A 211 8.05 7.78 -19.11
CA SER A 211 8.09 6.34 -18.85
C SER A 211 6.86 5.62 -19.40
N HIS A 212 5.82 6.36 -19.81
CA HIS A 212 4.51 5.81 -20.19
C HIS A 212 3.93 4.88 -19.11
N SER A 213 4.25 5.18 -17.85
CA SER A 213 3.89 4.37 -16.70
C SER A 213 3.70 5.22 -15.45
N ALA A 214 2.94 4.69 -14.51
CA ALA A 214 2.74 5.29 -13.21
C ALA A 214 2.64 4.20 -12.14
N THR A 215 2.68 4.60 -10.87
CA THR A 215 2.43 3.69 -9.75
C THR A 215 1.06 3.95 -9.14
N GLY A 216 0.19 2.95 -9.17
CA GLY A 216 -1.11 2.96 -8.48
C GLY A 216 -1.16 1.85 -7.43
N ASN A 217 -1.43 2.19 -6.17
CA ASN A 217 -1.50 1.21 -5.06
C ASN A 217 -0.30 0.26 -4.96
N GLY A 218 0.91 0.75 -5.31
CA GLY A 218 2.14 -0.05 -5.28
C GLY A 218 2.35 -0.95 -6.50
N ILE A 219 1.51 -0.85 -7.53
CA ILE A 219 1.60 -1.58 -8.79
C ILE A 219 1.97 -0.60 -9.90
N VAL A 220 2.85 -1.02 -10.82
CA VAL A 220 3.14 -0.26 -12.02
C VAL A 220 2.00 -0.45 -13.03
N ILE A 221 1.33 0.64 -13.37
CA ILE A 221 0.33 0.73 -14.44
C ILE A 221 0.95 1.45 -15.63
N ARG A 222 0.44 1.18 -16.84
CA ARG A 222 0.85 1.90 -18.05
C ARG A 222 -0.25 2.87 -18.46
N ASN A 223 0.13 3.89 -19.22
CA ASN A 223 -0.84 4.72 -19.93
C ASN A 223 -1.76 3.84 -20.79
N CYS A 224 -2.96 4.31 -21.08
CA CYS A 224 -3.75 3.78 -22.18
C CYS A 224 -2.88 3.68 -23.45
N GLY A 225 -3.01 2.56 -24.17
CA GLY A 225 -2.41 2.36 -25.48
C GLY A 225 -3.15 3.18 -26.53
N GLU A 226 -3.19 4.50 -26.36
CA GLU A 226 -3.76 5.43 -27.33
C GLU A 226 -2.93 5.34 -28.60
N GLN A 227 -3.59 5.07 -29.72
CA GLN A 227 -2.95 5.19 -31.02
C GLN A 227 -2.82 6.68 -31.32
N PRO A 228 -1.61 7.22 -31.55
CA PRO A 228 -1.47 8.64 -31.85
C PRO A 228 -2.24 8.97 -33.12
N LEU A 229 -3.20 9.87 -32.96
CA LEU A 229 -4.07 10.36 -34.02
C LEU A 229 -3.44 11.58 -34.69
N LEU A 230 -3.63 11.71 -36.00
CA LEU A 230 -3.33 12.94 -36.72
C LEU A 230 -4.35 14.04 -36.34
N PRO A 231 -4.06 15.32 -36.66
CA PRO A 231 -5.05 16.38 -36.49
C PRO A 231 -6.35 15.99 -37.22
N TYR A 232 -7.50 16.15 -36.54
CA TYR A 232 -8.82 15.84 -37.11
C TYR A 232 -9.05 14.34 -37.35
N GLU A 233 -8.51 13.49 -36.48
CA GLU A 233 -8.88 12.07 -36.43
C GLU A 233 -9.67 11.77 -35.15
N SER A 234 -10.67 10.90 -35.26
CA SER A 234 -11.49 10.43 -34.15
C SER A 234 -10.93 9.13 -33.59
N CYS A 235 -10.85 9.01 -32.25
CA CYS A 235 -10.42 7.77 -31.58
C CYS A 235 -11.57 6.74 -31.58
N ASN A 236 -11.75 6.02 -32.69
CA ASN A 236 -12.79 4.99 -32.85
C ASN A 236 -12.21 3.62 -33.25
N LEU A 237 -11.21 3.14 -32.51
CA LEU A 237 -10.58 1.84 -32.73
C LEU A 237 -11.61 0.70 -32.77
N GLY A 238 -11.73 0.04 -33.92
CA GLY A 238 -12.52 -1.17 -34.12
C GLY A 238 -11.62 -2.35 -34.47
N SER A 239 -11.89 -3.54 -33.91
CA SER A 239 -11.19 -4.78 -34.27
C SER A 239 -12.14 -5.80 -34.88
N ILE A 240 -11.64 -6.54 -35.88
CA ILE A 240 -12.34 -7.66 -36.51
C ILE A 240 -11.55 -8.93 -36.20
N ASP A 241 -12.20 -9.88 -35.52
CA ASP A 241 -11.62 -11.19 -35.23
C ASP A 241 -11.58 -12.06 -36.50
N LEU A 242 -10.40 -12.14 -37.12
CA LEU A 242 -10.18 -12.92 -38.34
C LEU A 242 -10.44 -14.42 -38.14
N ALA A 243 -10.25 -14.97 -36.94
CA ALA A 243 -10.48 -16.40 -36.68
C ALA A 243 -11.95 -16.78 -36.90
N ARG A 244 -12.89 -15.85 -36.68
CA ARG A 244 -14.33 -16.03 -36.96
C ARG A 244 -14.69 -15.88 -38.44
N HIS A 245 -13.74 -15.51 -39.29
CA HIS A 245 -13.90 -15.33 -40.72
C HIS A 245 -13.11 -16.38 -41.51
N MET A 246 -12.81 -17.52 -40.88
CA MET A 246 -12.21 -18.68 -41.54
C MET A 246 -13.27 -19.69 -41.95
N LYS A 247 -13.10 -20.33 -43.11
CA LYS A 247 -13.91 -21.46 -43.60
C LYS A 247 -13.01 -22.59 -44.11
N ARG A 248 -13.55 -23.80 -44.19
CA ARG A 248 -12.87 -24.94 -44.80
C ARG A 248 -13.03 -24.87 -46.32
N ASN A 249 -11.94 -25.03 -47.06
CA ASN A 249 -12.00 -25.18 -48.51
C ASN A 249 -12.23 -26.65 -48.92
N ALA A 250 -12.31 -26.91 -50.23
CA ALA A 250 -12.58 -28.24 -50.77
C ALA A 250 -11.53 -29.31 -50.38
N THR A 251 -10.31 -28.89 -50.01
CA THR A 251 -9.24 -29.79 -49.55
C THR A 251 -9.21 -29.98 -48.03
N GLY A 252 -10.18 -29.40 -47.29
CA GLY A 252 -10.26 -29.46 -45.83
C GLY A 252 -9.28 -28.53 -45.11
N SER A 253 -8.51 -27.72 -45.84
CA SER A 253 -7.65 -26.70 -45.24
C SER A 253 -8.45 -25.44 -44.88
N TRP A 254 -7.92 -24.65 -43.93
CA TRP A 254 -8.53 -23.38 -43.55
C TRP A 254 -8.22 -22.32 -44.60
N ASP A 255 -9.22 -21.56 -45.01
CA ASP A 255 -9.13 -20.43 -45.92
C ASP A 255 -9.99 -19.27 -45.41
N VAL A 256 -9.70 -18.05 -45.83
CA VAL A 256 -10.45 -16.87 -45.42
C VAL A 256 -11.80 -16.85 -46.13
N ASP A 257 -12.87 -16.64 -45.36
CA ASP A 257 -14.19 -16.37 -45.90
C ASP A 257 -14.32 -14.91 -46.32
N TRP A 258 -13.73 -14.58 -47.47
CA TRP A 258 -13.67 -13.23 -48.03
C TRP A 258 -15.03 -12.54 -48.13
N LYS A 259 -16.09 -13.28 -48.47
CA LYS A 259 -17.44 -12.73 -48.58
C LYS A 259 -17.99 -12.30 -47.22
N LYS A 260 -17.78 -13.12 -46.18
CA LYS A 260 -18.18 -12.79 -44.81
C LYS A 260 -17.34 -11.63 -44.28
N LEU A 261 -16.03 -11.68 -44.49
CA LEU A 261 -15.12 -10.63 -44.05
C LEU A 261 -15.45 -9.29 -44.70
N GLU A 262 -15.74 -9.25 -46.00
CA GLU A 262 -16.19 -8.03 -46.69
C GLU A 262 -17.45 -7.46 -46.06
N GLY A 263 -18.46 -8.31 -45.81
CA GLY A 263 -19.71 -7.88 -45.17
C GLY A 263 -19.48 -7.29 -43.77
N THR A 264 -18.63 -7.93 -42.97
CA THR A 264 -18.23 -7.42 -41.65
C THR A 264 -17.51 -6.09 -41.77
N ILE A 265 -16.49 -5.98 -42.65
CA ILE A 265 -15.72 -4.75 -42.86
C ILE A 265 -16.65 -3.59 -43.23
N ARG A 266 -17.54 -3.78 -44.21
CA ARG A 266 -18.47 -2.72 -44.65
C ARG A 266 -19.38 -2.24 -43.52
N SER A 267 -19.92 -3.18 -42.74
CA SER A 267 -20.80 -2.86 -41.62
C SER A 267 -20.04 -2.16 -40.49
N THR A 268 -18.82 -2.62 -40.18
CA THR A 268 -17.95 -2.01 -39.18
C THR A 268 -17.56 -0.60 -39.58
N VAL A 269 -17.12 -0.35 -40.82
CA VAL A 269 -16.77 1.00 -41.28
C VAL A 269 -17.98 1.93 -41.16
N ARG A 270 -19.16 1.51 -41.60
CA ARG A 270 -20.37 2.33 -41.47
C ARG A 270 -20.72 2.64 -40.01
N MET A 271 -20.63 1.64 -39.14
CA MET A 271 -20.82 1.83 -37.70
C MET A 271 -19.80 2.83 -37.12
N LEU A 272 -18.53 2.76 -37.55
CA LEU A 272 -17.49 3.68 -37.11
C LEU A 272 -17.73 5.12 -37.58
N ASP A 273 -18.28 5.32 -38.79
CA ASP A 273 -18.76 6.61 -39.27
C ASP A 273 -19.92 7.13 -38.39
N ASP A 274 -20.91 6.28 -38.10
CA ASP A 274 -22.05 6.67 -37.26
C ASP A 274 -21.61 7.05 -35.83
N VAL A 275 -20.56 6.40 -35.30
CA VAL A 275 -19.95 6.75 -33.99
C VAL A 275 -19.25 8.11 -34.04
N ILE A 276 -18.67 8.48 -35.18
CA ILE A 276 -18.10 9.81 -35.37
C ILE A 276 -19.23 10.84 -35.34
N ASP A 277 -20.28 10.62 -36.14
CA ASP A 277 -21.40 11.55 -36.28
C ASP A 277 -22.17 11.78 -34.96
N MET A 278 -22.33 10.73 -34.15
CA MET A 278 -23.10 10.79 -32.90
C MET A 278 -22.31 11.32 -31.70
N ASN A 279 -20.98 11.41 -31.80
CA ASN A 279 -20.16 11.78 -30.65
C ASN A 279 -20.29 13.27 -30.31
N ALA A 280 -20.37 13.56 -29.00
CA ALA A 280 -20.37 14.92 -28.49
C ALA A 280 -18.91 15.37 -28.30
N TYR A 281 -18.37 16.06 -29.30
CA TYR A 281 -16.98 16.47 -29.27
C TYR A 281 -16.77 17.76 -28.46
N PRO A 282 -15.80 17.78 -27.51
CA PRO A 282 -15.51 18.95 -26.69
C PRO A 282 -14.74 20.04 -27.46
N VAL A 283 -14.28 19.73 -28.67
CA VAL A 283 -13.55 20.62 -29.58
C VAL A 283 -14.43 20.98 -30.78
N LYS A 284 -14.23 22.18 -31.33
CA LYS A 284 -15.06 22.70 -32.44
C LYS A 284 -14.90 21.92 -33.75
N GLN A 285 -13.80 21.18 -33.93
CA GLN A 285 -13.48 20.46 -35.16
C GLN A 285 -12.73 19.17 -34.85
N ILE A 286 -13.11 18.12 -35.58
CA ILE A 286 -12.49 16.79 -35.73
C ILE A 286 -12.57 16.44 -37.20
#